data_AF-A0A2E9GP30-F1
#
_entry.id   AF-A0A2E9GP30-F1
#
_cell.length_a   1.000
_cell.length_b   1.000
_cell.length_c   1.000
_cell.angle_alpha   90.00
_cell.angle_beta   90.00
_cell.angle_gamma   90.00
#
_symmetry.space_group_name_H-M   'P 1'
#
loop_
_entity.id
_entity.type
_entity.pdbx_description
1 polymer ?
#
loop_
_entity_poly.entity_id
_entity_poly.type
_entity_poly.pdbx_seq_one_letter_code
_entity_poly.pdbx_strand_id
1 'polypeptide(L)'
;MARIPLWISIGLGAAGLACGPGENPAPDPTADGSSFRDPFHYCQAVENIDQPDSRWAGPQVPPVIVAGMQREALLGDVPQRQIERGIFWRCMGGAVEVCFVGANIPCDQRADTSRTPSAPMVDFCKSNPDSSYLPAFVTGRTTVYEWRCAGGEPQITKAVDEPDARGFPSAYWNSLRPPAKP
;
A
#
# COMPACT_ATOMS: atom_id res chain seq x y z
N MET A 1 -9.80 -59.62 57.50
CA MET A 1 -10.53 -58.89 58.55
C MET A 1 -11.34 -57.80 57.83
N ALA A 2 -12.56 -58.06 57.35
CA ALA A 2 -13.83 -58.20 58.07
C ALA A 2 -14.52 -56.84 58.37
N ARG A 3 -15.66 -56.62 57.67
CA ARG A 3 -16.95 -56.00 58.08
C ARG A 3 -17.42 -54.70 57.37
N ILE A 4 -18.29 -54.89 56.36
CA ILE A 4 -19.69 -54.41 56.12
C ILE A 4 -20.25 -53.40 57.18
N PRO A 5 -21.01 -52.31 56.85
CA PRO A 5 -22.29 -52.28 56.08
C PRO A 5 -22.47 -51.11 55.08
N LEU A 6 -23.13 -51.26 53.92
CA LEU A 6 -24.55 -51.52 53.61
C LEU A 6 -25.54 -50.51 54.21
N TRP A 7 -25.82 -49.43 53.46
CA TRP A 7 -27.08 -48.69 53.56
C TRP A 7 -27.67 -48.52 52.16
N ILE A 8 -28.84 -49.13 51.99
CA ILE A 8 -29.75 -49.03 50.85
C ILE A 8 -30.63 -47.81 51.11
N SER A 9 -30.67 -46.88 50.17
CA SER A 9 -31.75 -45.89 50.06
C SER A 9 -32.24 -45.85 48.62
N ILE A 10 -33.43 -46.40 48.43
CA ILE A 10 -34.24 -46.31 47.22
C ILE A 10 -34.79 -44.88 47.15
N GLY A 11 -34.42 -44.14 46.12
CA GLY A 11 -34.93 -42.80 45.81
C GLY A 11 -35.58 -42.78 44.42
N LEU A 12 -36.90 -42.67 44.42
CA LEU A 12 -37.78 -42.59 43.26
C LEU A 12 -37.60 -41.25 42.53
N GLY A 13 -37.44 -41.30 41.19
CA GLY A 13 -38.05 -40.39 40.21
C GLY A 13 -37.68 -38.89 40.22
N ALA A 14 -37.06 -38.44 39.14
CA ALA A 14 -37.50 -37.27 38.38
C ALA A 14 -36.83 -37.24 37.00
N ALA A 15 -37.64 -37.17 35.95
CA ALA A 15 -37.21 -36.85 34.60
C ALA A 15 -36.66 -35.41 34.56
N GLY A 16 -35.52 -35.21 33.90
CA GLY A 16 -34.91 -33.90 33.72
C GLY A 16 -33.90 -33.90 32.58
N LEU A 17 -34.32 -33.28 31.47
CA LEU A 17 -33.59 -32.73 30.33
C LEU A 17 -32.16 -33.20 30.04
N ALA A 18 -31.99 -33.71 28.82
CA ALA A 18 -30.70 -33.90 28.16
C ALA A 18 -29.89 -32.58 28.09
N CYS A 19 -28.70 -32.57 28.71
CA CYS A 19 -27.61 -31.68 28.30
C CYS A 19 -26.85 -32.36 27.16
N GLY A 20 -27.15 -31.97 25.92
CA GLY A 20 -26.18 -32.15 24.83
C GLY A 20 -24.98 -31.22 25.06
N PRO A 21 -23.76 -31.60 24.63
CA PRO A 21 -22.66 -30.65 24.60
C PRO A 21 -23.03 -29.55 23.60
N GLY A 22 -23.16 -28.32 24.09
CA GLY A 22 -23.23 -27.15 23.23
C GLY A 22 -21.89 -27.01 22.51
N GLU A 23 -21.89 -27.37 21.23
CA GLU A 23 -20.82 -26.99 20.31
C GLU A 23 -20.78 -25.46 20.31
N ASN A 24 -19.77 -24.88 20.96
CA ASN A 24 -19.50 -23.46 20.83
C ASN A 24 -19.21 -23.20 19.35
N PRO A 25 -19.94 -22.34 18.64
CA PRO A 25 -19.54 -21.96 17.30
C PRO A 25 -18.17 -21.29 17.40
N ALA A 26 -17.22 -21.76 16.59
CA ALA A 26 -15.97 -21.05 16.39
C ALA A 26 -16.28 -19.61 15.93
N PRO A 27 -15.52 -18.60 16.37
CA PRO A 27 -15.71 -17.25 15.86
C PRO A 27 -15.47 -17.24 14.34
N ASP A 28 -16.46 -16.75 13.60
CA ASP A 28 -16.35 -16.44 12.18
C ASP A 28 -15.24 -15.39 11.97
N PRO A 29 -14.24 -15.61 11.10
CA PRO A 29 -13.25 -14.61 10.79
C PRO A 29 -13.75 -13.71 9.65
N THR A 30 -14.86 -13.00 9.86
CA THR A 30 -15.31 -11.96 8.93
C THR A 30 -15.93 -10.77 9.66
N ALA A 31 -15.22 -9.64 9.53
CA ALA A 31 -15.72 -8.28 9.67
C ALA A 31 -16.16 -7.81 11.07
N ASP A 32 -15.18 -7.38 11.87
CA ASP A 32 -15.44 -6.21 12.71
C ASP A 32 -15.67 -5.00 11.79
N GLY A 33 -16.90 -4.50 11.80
CA GLY A 33 -17.40 -3.35 11.03
C GLY A 33 -16.78 -2.00 11.39
N SER A 34 -15.49 -1.95 11.74
CA SER A 34 -14.76 -0.71 11.99
C SER A 34 -14.43 -0.04 10.66
N SER A 35 -15.27 0.92 10.27
CA SER A 35 -14.96 1.81 9.16
C SER A 35 -14.01 2.93 9.61
N PHE A 36 -12.89 3.10 8.91
CA PHE A 36 -11.89 4.11 9.23
C PHE A 36 -12.20 5.44 8.52
N ARG A 37 -12.02 6.55 9.22
CA ARG A 37 -12.12 7.92 8.65
C ARG A 37 -10.88 8.76 8.87
N ASP A 38 -9.95 8.29 9.69
CA ASP A 38 -8.63 8.89 9.91
C ASP A 38 -7.59 8.05 9.15
N PRO A 39 -6.89 8.62 8.15
CA PRO A 39 -5.94 7.86 7.34
C PRO A 39 -4.73 7.35 8.15
N PHE A 40 -4.35 8.03 9.24
CA PHE A 40 -3.22 7.60 10.07
C PHE A 40 -3.61 6.41 10.94
N HIS A 41 -4.81 6.40 11.51
CA HIS A 41 -5.32 5.22 12.24
C HIS A 41 -5.58 4.04 11.29
N TYR A 42 -6.09 4.33 10.09
CA TYR A 42 -6.26 3.33 9.04
C TYR A 42 -4.92 2.65 8.71
N CYS A 43 -3.87 3.42 8.42
CA CYS A 43 -2.58 2.84 8.06
C CYS A 43 -1.92 2.08 9.21
N GLN A 44 -2.03 2.55 10.45
CA GLN A 44 -1.55 1.79 11.61
C GLN A 44 -2.24 0.42 11.75
N ALA A 45 -3.52 0.31 11.38
CA ALA A 45 -4.28 -0.93 11.49
C ALA A 45 -4.04 -1.91 10.32
N VAL A 46 -3.91 -1.39 9.09
CA VAL A 46 -3.76 -2.25 7.89
C VAL A 46 -2.30 -2.51 7.50
N GLU A 47 -1.37 -1.74 8.07
CA GLU A 47 0.07 -1.72 7.82
C GLU A 47 0.47 -1.43 6.37
N ASN A 48 0.09 -2.28 5.43
CA ASN A 48 0.52 -2.25 4.04
C ASN A 48 -0.64 -2.48 3.07
N ILE A 49 -1.01 -1.47 2.29
CA ILE A 49 -2.00 -1.59 1.21
C ILE A 49 -1.74 -0.53 0.15
N ASP A 50 -1.75 -0.93 -1.13
CA ASP A 50 -1.35 -0.04 -2.24
C ASP A 50 -2.41 1.04 -2.56
N GLN A 51 -3.67 0.80 -2.19
CA GLN A 51 -4.78 1.75 -2.24
C GLN A 51 -5.79 1.44 -1.12
N PRO A 52 -6.53 2.43 -0.59
CA PRO A 52 -7.56 2.19 0.43
C PRO A 52 -8.64 1.23 -0.07
N ASP A 53 -9.07 0.28 0.78
CA ASP A 53 -10.10 -0.71 0.45
C ASP A 53 -11.43 -0.40 1.14
N SER A 54 -12.35 -1.38 1.17
CA SER A 54 -13.69 -1.26 1.75
C SER A 54 -13.71 -0.89 3.24
N ARG A 55 -12.59 -1.02 3.97
CA ARG A 55 -12.46 -0.59 5.37
C ARG A 55 -12.34 0.92 5.50
N TRP A 56 -11.95 1.63 4.44
CA TRP A 56 -11.89 3.09 4.39
C TRP A 56 -13.28 3.69 4.08
N ALA A 57 -13.78 4.58 4.94
CA ALA A 57 -15.07 5.24 4.79
C ALA A 57 -15.01 6.76 4.68
N GLY A 58 -13.80 7.32 4.52
CA GLY A 58 -13.62 8.74 4.21
C GLY A 58 -13.65 9.01 2.70
N PRO A 59 -13.41 10.26 2.28
CA PRO A 59 -13.31 10.61 0.87
C PRO A 59 -12.11 9.91 0.21
N GLN A 60 -12.10 9.81 -1.12
CA GLN A 60 -11.00 9.21 -1.88
C GLN A 60 -9.66 9.88 -1.55
N VAL A 61 -9.63 11.21 -1.44
CA VAL A 61 -8.48 11.98 -0.96
C VAL A 61 -8.88 12.75 0.30
N PRO A 62 -8.40 12.35 1.48
CA PRO A 62 -8.65 13.05 2.74
C PRO A 62 -8.11 14.48 2.73
N PRO A 63 -8.86 15.49 3.21
CA PRO A 63 -8.36 16.86 3.33
C PRO A 63 -7.07 16.97 4.16
N VAL A 64 -6.88 16.09 5.15
CA VAL A 64 -5.66 16.04 5.97
C VAL A 64 -4.43 15.60 5.16
N ILE A 65 -4.60 14.78 4.12
CA ILE A 65 -3.53 14.42 3.19
C ILE A 65 -3.15 15.63 2.34
N VAL A 66 -4.13 16.34 1.77
CA VAL A 66 -3.88 17.57 1.00
C VAL A 66 -3.12 18.59 1.84
N ALA A 67 -3.60 18.86 3.06
CA ALA A 67 -2.94 19.78 3.98
C ALA A 67 -1.54 19.30 4.37
N GLY A 68 -1.32 17.99 4.52
CA GLY A 68 0.00 17.40 4.75
C GLY A 68 0.98 17.68 3.62
N MET A 69 0.57 17.41 2.39
CA MET A 69 1.41 17.66 1.21
C MET A 69 1.73 19.15 1.02
N GLN A 70 0.79 20.05 1.35
CA GLN A 70 1.04 21.50 1.35
C GLN A 70 2.09 21.90 2.40
N ARG A 71 2.02 21.34 3.61
CA ARG A 71 3.01 21.62 4.68
C ARG A 71 4.41 21.16 4.29
N GLU A 72 4.51 20.03 3.61
CA GLU A 72 5.78 19.48 3.12
C GLU A 72 6.21 20.10 1.77
N ALA A 73 5.50 21.14 1.29
CA ALA A 73 5.76 21.84 0.03
C ALA A 73 5.81 20.93 -1.22
N LEU A 74 5.14 19.78 -1.19
CA LEU A 74 5.16 18.77 -2.27
C LEU A 74 4.29 19.16 -3.47
N LEU A 75 3.38 20.12 -3.31
CA LEU A 75 2.40 20.50 -4.32
C LEU A 75 2.70 21.83 -5.02
N GLY A 76 3.66 22.63 -4.55
CA GLY A 76 3.90 23.99 -5.08
C GLY A 76 2.61 24.82 -5.22
N ASP A 77 2.47 25.57 -6.31
CA ASP A 77 1.31 26.42 -6.62
C ASP A 77 0.21 25.70 -7.43
N VAL A 78 0.06 24.38 -7.27
CA VAL A 78 -0.90 23.59 -8.04
C VAL A 78 -2.36 23.94 -7.64
N PRO A 79 -3.26 24.18 -8.61
CA PRO A 79 -4.68 24.45 -8.31
C PRO A 79 -5.36 23.29 -7.57
N GLN A 80 -6.22 23.62 -6.59
CA GLN A 80 -6.95 22.64 -5.77
C GLN A 80 -7.65 21.52 -6.56
N ARG A 81 -8.32 21.86 -7.67
CA ARG A 81 -8.99 20.85 -8.53
C ARG A 81 -8.03 19.86 -9.22
N GLN A 82 -6.76 20.22 -9.37
CA GLN A 82 -5.73 19.32 -9.90
C GLN A 82 -5.17 18.44 -8.79
N ILE A 83 -5.00 19.00 -7.58
CA ILE A 83 -4.60 18.26 -6.38
C ILE A 83 -5.57 17.09 -6.13
N GLU A 84 -6.88 17.37 -6.09
CA GLU A 84 -7.91 16.37 -5.78
C GLU A 84 -7.96 15.17 -6.74
N ARG A 85 -7.50 15.34 -7.99
CA ARG A 85 -7.50 14.28 -9.01
C ARG A 85 -6.14 13.62 -9.20
N GLY A 86 -5.08 14.21 -8.67
CA GLY A 86 -3.70 13.76 -8.90
C GLY A 86 -3.06 13.09 -7.70
N ILE A 87 -3.71 13.04 -6.53
CA ILE A 87 -3.17 12.41 -5.34
C ILE A 87 -3.50 10.92 -5.33
N PHE A 88 -2.47 10.13 -5.11
CA PHE A 88 -2.52 8.74 -4.70
C PHE A 88 -2.00 8.66 -3.27
N TRP A 89 -2.63 7.82 -2.45
CA TRP A 89 -2.14 7.54 -1.12
C TRP A 89 -2.33 6.06 -0.82
N ARG A 90 -1.43 5.56 0.02
CA ARG A 90 -1.34 4.15 0.38
C ARG A 90 -0.83 4.02 1.81
N CYS A 91 -0.91 2.82 2.35
CA CYS A 91 -0.25 2.50 3.61
C CYS A 91 1.01 1.69 3.36
N MET A 92 2.12 2.08 3.99
CA MET A 92 3.38 1.35 3.94
C MET A 92 4.01 1.37 5.33
N GLY A 93 4.23 0.19 5.91
CA GLY A 93 4.80 0.05 7.25
C GLY A 93 4.02 0.79 8.33
N GLY A 94 2.70 0.92 8.19
CA GLY A 94 1.85 1.65 9.13
C GLY A 94 1.77 3.17 8.89
N ALA A 95 2.58 3.71 7.99
CA ALA A 95 2.59 5.13 7.65
C ALA A 95 1.67 5.45 6.46
N VAL A 96 1.21 6.71 6.39
CA VAL A 96 0.51 7.24 5.22
C VAL A 96 1.57 7.70 4.22
N GLU A 97 1.64 7.03 3.08
CA GLU A 97 2.51 7.41 1.97
C GLU A 97 1.69 8.05 0.86
N VAL A 98 2.20 9.13 0.28
CA VAL A 98 1.50 9.89 -0.77
C VAL A 98 2.37 10.11 -1.99
N CYS A 99 1.73 10.07 -3.15
CA CYS A 99 2.32 10.39 -4.44
C CYS A 99 1.38 11.34 -5.19
N PHE A 100 1.95 12.32 -5.87
CA PHE A 100 1.17 13.26 -6.70
C PHE A 100 1.60 13.13 -8.16
N VAL A 101 0.64 12.90 -9.06
CA VAL A 101 0.91 12.65 -10.49
C VAL A 101 1.64 13.81 -11.15
N GLY A 102 1.45 15.07 -10.74
CA GLY A 102 2.27 16.21 -11.18
C GLY A 102 2.74 16.17 -12.64
N ALA A 103 4.06 16.11 -12.85
CA ALA A 103 4.73 16.04 -14.15
C ALA A 103 4.61 14.67 -14.87
N ASN A 104 3.45 14.02 -14.76
CA ASN A 104 3.15 12.65 -15.18
C ASN A 104 3.99 11.59 -14.43
N ILE A 105 4.14 11.73 -13.12
CA ILE A 105 4.70 10.76 -12.20
C ILE A 105 3.77 9.52 -12.15
N PRO A 106 4.30 8.29 -12.35
CA PRO A 106 3.49 7.08 -12.43
C PRO A 106 3.18 6.50 -11.03
N CYS A 107 2.36 7.20 -10.25
CA CYS A 107 2.04 6.85 -8.86
C CYS A 107 1.38 5.46 -8.69
N ASP A 108 0.77 4.90 -9.72
CA ASP A 108 0.06 3.62 -9.69
C ASP A 108 0.82 2.48 -10.39
N GLN A 109 2.07 2.69 -10.79
CA GLN A 109 2.85 1.71 -11.52
C GLN A 109 4.06 1.24 -10.74
N ARG A 110 4.38 -0.04 -10.92
CA ARG A 110 5.59 -0.65 -10.36
C ARG A 110 6.82 -0.12 -11.09
N ALA A 111 7.92 -0.04 -10.37
CA ALA A 111 9.20 0.31 -10.94
C ALA A 111 9.62 -0.74 -11.98
N ASP A 112 10.16 -0.29 -13.10
CA ASP A 112 10.80 -1.15 -14.09
C ASP A 112 12.27 -1.34 -13.71
N THR A 113 12.57 -2.53 -13.21
CA THR A 113 13.92 -2.94 -12.81
C THR A 113 14.64 -3.72 -13.92
N SER A 114 14.07 -3.81 -15.12
CA SER A 114 14.71 -4.47 -16.26
C SER A 114 16.02 -3.78 -16.62
N ARG A 115 17.07 -4.58 -16.82
CA ARG A 115 18.36 -4.13 -17.38
C ARG A 115 18.45 -4.37 -18.88
N THR A 116 17.39 -4.88 -19.48
CA THR A 116 17.30 -5.15 -20.92
C THR A 116 16.63 -3.97 -21.60
N PRO A 117 17.26 -3.37 -22.63
CA PRO A 117 16.65 -2.25 -23.33
C PRO A 117 15.40 -2.68 -24.09
N SER A 118 14.38 -1.82 -24.09
CA SER A 118 13.18 -2.00 -24.89
C SER A 118 13.42 -1.69 -26.37
N ALA A 119 12.54 -2.15 -27.25
CA ALA A 119 12.63 -1.83 -28.69
C ALA A 119 12.65 -0.32 -28.97
N PRO A 120 11.80 0.52 -28.33
CA PRO A 120 11.88 1.98 -28.47
C PRO A 120 13.25 2.56 -28.11
N MET A 121 13.93 2.02 -27.10
CA MET A 121 15.27 2.49 -26.71
C MET A 121 16.31 2.13 -27.78
N VAL A 122 16.26 0.90 -28.30
CA VAL A 122 17.14 0.45 -29.38
C VAL A 122 16.94 1.31 -30.63
N ASP A 123 15.70 1.58 -31.02
CA ASP A 123 15.40 2.38 -32.21
C ASP A 123 15.80 3.85 -32.01
N PHE A 124 15.61 4.40 -30.81
CA PHE A 124 16.11 5.73 -30.48
C PHE A 124 17.64 5.83 -30.63
N CYS A 125 18.39 4.84 -30.12
CA CYS A 125 19.85 4.87 -30.22
C CYS A 125 20.38 4.65 -31.63
N LYS A 126 19.70 3.87 -32.49
CA LYS A 126 20.06 3.78 -33.92
C LYS A 126 20.00 5.15 -34.61
N SER A 127 19.01 5.97 -34.28
CA SER A 127 18.87 7.32 -34.82
C SER A 127 19.75 8.36 -34.11
N ASN A 128 20.22 8.06 -32.90
CA ASN A 128 20.97 8.99 -32.05
C ASN A 128 22.16 8.27 -31.38
N PRO A 129 23.20 7.88 -32.14
CA PRO A 129 24.17 6.87 -31.73
C PRO A 129 24.96 7.19 -30.46
N ASP A 130 25.19 8.48 -30.18
CA ASP A 130 26.00 8.95 -29.05
C ASP A 130 25.23 9.93 -28.15
N SER A 131 23.90 9.84 -28.12
CA SER A 131 23.07 10.65 -27.20
C SER A 131 23.48 10.40 -25.75
N SER A 132 23.76 11.47 -25.00
CA SER A 132 24.19 11.37 -23.60
C SER A 132 23.08 10.95 -22.63
N TYR A 133 21.82 10.96 -23.08
CA TYR A 133 20.66 10.51 -22.30
C TYR A 133 19.56 9.93 -23.20
N LEU A 134 18.70 9.06 -22.65
CA LEU A 134 17.43 8.68 -23.25
C LEU A 134 16.28 9.37 -22.50
N PRO A 135 15.37 10.07 -23.20
CA PRO A 135 14.21 10.71 -22.59
C PRO A 135 13.23 9.70 -21.95
N ALA A 136 12.51 10.13 -20.91
CA ALA A 136 11.52 9.30 -20.22
C ALA A 136 10.35 8.81 -21.10
N PHE A 137 10.05 9.49 -22.22
CA PHE A 137 9.06 8.99 -23.19
C PHE A 137 9.57 7.78 -24.00
N VAL A 138 10.88 7.54 -24.00
CA VAL A 138 11.55 6.40 -24.67
C VAL A 138 11.75 5.25 -23.69
N THR A 139 12.31 5.53 -22.51
CA THR A 139 12.60 4.51 -21.48
C THR A 139 11.38 4.07 -20.71
N GLY A 140 10.28 4.82 -20.81
CA GLY A 140 9.22 4.79 -19.82
C GLY A 140 9.59 5.61 -18.57
N ARG A 141 8.58 5.86 -17.75
CA ARG A 141 8.67 6.72 -16.55
C ARG A 141 8.86 5.95 -15.25
N THR A 142 8.88 4.63 -15.34
CA THR A 142 9.02 3.72 -14.20
C THR A 142 10.42 3.11 -14.10
N THR A 143 11.29 3.29 -15.11
CA THR A 143 12.64 2.71 -15.07
C THR A 143 13.43 3.28 -13.89
N VAL A 144 14.13 2.41 -13.18
CA VAL A 144 15.03 2.79 -12.09
C VAL A 144 16.45 3.14 -12.57
N TYR A 145 16.68 3.11 -13.89
CA TYR A 145 17.98 3.33 -14.50
C TYR A 145 18.01 4.58 -15.36
N GLU A 146 19.14 5.27 -15.31
CA GLU A 146 19.50 6.26 -16.32
C GLU A 146 20.17 5.55 -17.50
N TRP A 147 19.78 5.95 -18.70
CA TRP A 147 20.26 5.36 -19.94
C TRP A 147 20.87 6.42 -20.84
N ARG A 148 21.87 6.01 -21.63
CA ARG A 148 22.44 6.78 -22.74
C ARG A 148 22.56 5.90 -23.98
N CYS A 149 22.91 6.49 -25.11
CA CYS A 149 23.36 5.77 -26.30
C CYS A 149 24.89 5.82 -26.40
N ALA A 150 25.50 4.72 -26.83
CA ALA A 150 26.91 4.69 -27.19
C ALA A 150 27.09 3.78 -28.40
N GLY A 151 27.58 4.34 -29.52
CA GLY A 151 27.76 3.58 -30.75
C GLY A 151 26.47 2.99 -31.31
N GLY A 152 25.30 3.61 -31.06
CA GLY A 152 24.00 3.12 -31.54
C GLY A 152 23.27 2.16 -30.60
N GLU A 153 23.87 1.82 -29.46
CA GLU A 153 23.29 0.88 -28.49
C GLU A 153 22.91 1.56 -27.17
N PRO A 154 21.76 1.20 -26.55
CA PRO A 154 21.40 1.68 -25.22
C PRO A 154 22.32 1.11 -24.14
N GLN A 155 22.81 1.97 -23.25
CA GLN A 155 23.64 1.59 -22.11
C GLN A 155 23.12 2.23 -20.82
N ILE A 156 23.06 1.44 -19.75
CA ILE A 156 22.79 1.95 -18.40
C ILE A 156 24.01 2.73 -17.92
N THR A 157 23.80 3.96 -17.43
CA THR A 157 24.86 4.75 -16.79
C THR A 157 24.89 4.52 -15.29
N LYS A 158 23.72 4.48 -14.63
CA LYS A 158 23.56 4.25 -13.19
C LYS A 158 22.12 3.89 -12.83
N ALA A 159 21.93 3.37 -11.62
CA ALA A 159 20.63 3.39 -10.97
C ALA A 159 20.35 4.82 -10.45
N VAL A 160 19.10 5.28 -10.59
CA VAL A 160 18.63 6.60 -10.15
C VAL A 160 17.47 6.53 -9.18
N ASP A 161 16.89 5.35 -8.99
CA ASP A 161 15.84 5.06 -8.02
C ASP A 161 15.95 3.59 -7.61
N GLU A 162 15.12 3.17 -6.67
CA GLU A 162 14.94 1.78 -6.28
C GLU A 162 13.46 1.50 -5.98
N PRO A 163 12.97 0.28 -6.25
CA PRO A 163 11.64 -0.09 -5.81
C PRO A 163 11.58 -0.14 -4.28
N ASP A 164 10.50 0.38 -3.72
CA ASP A 164 10.16 0.14 -2.32
C ASP A 164 9.76 -1.33 -2.07
N ALA A 165 9.47 -1.68 -0.82
CA ALA A 165 9.05 -3.03 -0.43
C ALA A 165 7.78 -3.54 -1.15
N ARG A 166 7.00 -2.64 -1.74
CA ARG A 166 5.79 -2.94 -2.53
C ARG A 166 6.05 -2.91 -4.03
N GLY A 167 7.25 -2.59 -4.48
CA GLY A 167 7.67 -2.59 -5.88
C GLY A 167 7.41 -1.28 -6.63
N PHE A 168 7.09 -0.17 -5.96
CA PHE A 168 6.90 1.13 -6.63
C PHE A 168 8.18 1.98 -6.54
N PRO A 169 8.41 2.94 -7.46
CA PRO A 169 9.61 3.77 -7.42
C PRO A 169 9.63 4.62 -6.14
N SER A 170 10.63 4.41 -5.28
CA SER A 170 10.67 4.97 -3.92
C SER A 170 10.72 6.50 -3.93
N ALA A 171 11.42 7.09 -4.91
CA ALA A 171 11.57 8.53 -5.03
C ALA A 171 10.24 9.29 -5.23
N TYR A 172 9.14 8.60 -5.58
CA TYR A 172 7.83 9.23 -5.82
C TYR A 172 6.89 9.19 -4.62
N TRP A 173 7.21 8.41 -3.59
CA TRP A 173 6.37 8.24 -2.40
C TRP A 173 6.93 9.02 -1.23
N ASN A 174 6.07 9.83 -0.60
CA ASN A 174 6.43 10.68 0.51
C ASN A 174 5.63 10.32 1.75
N SER A 175 6.32 10.12 2.87
CA SER A 175 5.69 9.79 4.14
C SER A 175 5.07 11.04 4.77
N LEU A 176 3.76 11.01 5.04
CA LEU A 176 3.09 12.08 5.75
C LEU A 176 3.02 11.79 7.24
N ARG A 177 3.35 12.80 8.04
CA ARG A 177 3.16 12.77 9.48
C ARG A 177 1.75 13.27 9.86
N PRO A 178 1.14 12.71 10.92
CA PRO A 178 -0.05 13.29 11.52
C PRO A 178 0.19 14.77 11.87
N PRO A 179 -0.81 15.64 11.72
CA PRO A 179 -0.70 17.00 12.22
C PRO A 179 -0.45 16.98 13.74
N ALA A 180 0.35 17.91 14.24
CA ALA A 180 0.54 18.07 15.68
C ALA A 180 -0.83 18.30 16.34
N LYS A 181 -1.03 17.70 17.52
CA LYS A 181 -2.17 18.06 18.35
C LYS A 181 -2.01 19.54 18.76
N PRO A 182 -3.08 20.33 18.70
CA PRO A 182 -3.07 21.71 19.19
C PRO A 182 -2.78 21.78 20.70
#